data_AF-V4LJN1-F1
#
_entry.id   AF-V4LJN1-F1
#
_cell.length_a   1.000
_cell.length_b   1.000
_cell.length_c   1.000
_cell.angle_alpha   90.00
_cell.angle_beta   90.00
_cell.angle_gamma   90.00
#
_symmetry.space_group_name_H-M   'P 1'
#
loop_
_entity.id
_entity.type
_entity.pdbx_description
1 polymer ?
#
loop_
_entity_poly.entity_id
_entity_poly.type
_entity_poly.pdbx_seq_one_letter_code
_entity_poly.pdbx_strand_id
1 'polypeptide(L)'
;MTEQILLWMILLLCVSVFIHGFFKLSRLVQFPFLTAAAFLAYLFPQLYAAVYHQQFPEAAVAKTLLMTILCLLAAFLGYTTNRKPATLGYSWRFNYRRLIYGCILLTLVGAYFFYKVSVLAPTFDDGRLWSGPITIYVFLDSC
;
A
#
# COMPACT_ATOMS: atom_id res chain seq x y z
N MET A 1 2.81 15.34 22.10
CA MET A 1 3.50 14.16 22.69
C MET A 1 2.75 12.85 22.42
N THR A 2 1.43 12.80 22.63
CA THR A 2 0.61 11.59 22.39
C THR A 2 0.70 11.05 20.96
N GLU A 3 0.73 11.91 19.95
CA GLU A 3 0.78 11.51 18.53
C GLU A 3 2.09 10.81 18.15
N GLN A 4 3.21 11.26 18.72
CA GLN A 4 4.52 10.64 18.50
C GLN A 4 4.53 9.21 19.05
N ILE A 5 3.94 8.99 20.23
CA ILE A 5 3.82 7.66 20.84
C ILE A 5 2.99 6.73 19.94
N LEU A 6 1.86 7.23 19.42
CA LEU A 6 1.01 6.47 18.50
C LEU A 6 1.76 6.10 17.21
N LEU A 7 2.53 7.04 16.65
CA LEU A 7 3.32 6.81 15.43
C LEU A 7 4.40 5.75 15.65
N TRP A 8 5.15 5.82 16.75
CA TRP A 8 6.16 4.81 17.09
C TRP A 8 5.55 3.44 17.35
N MET A 9 4.35 3.39 17.95
CA MET A 9 3.61 2.16 18.14
C MET A 9 3.18 1.53 16.81
N ILE A 10 2.70 2.33 15.85
CA ILE A 10 2.39 1.85 14.48
C ILE A 10 3.66 1.29 13.83
N LEU A 11 4.77 2.00 13.93
CA LEU A 11 6.04 1.55 13.35
C LEU A 11 6.47 0.20 13.96
N LEU A 12 6.47 0.09 15.29
CA LEU A 12 6.84 -1.14 15.99
C LEU A 12 5.93 -2.31 15.59
N LEU A 13 4.62 -2.08 15.48
CA LEU A 13 3.68 -3.10 15.04
C LEU A 13 3.97 -3.56 13.61
N CYS A 14 4.13 -2.62 12.68
CA CYS A 14 4.44 -2.93 11.28
C CYS A 14 5.77 -3.67 11.14
N VAL A 15 6.83 -3.20 11.81
CA VAL A 15 8.15 -3.85 11.79
C VAL A 15 8.08 -5.25 12.39
N SER A 16 7.35 -5.45 13.49
CA SER A 16 7.20 -6.76 14.12
C SER A 16 6.50 -7.76 13.19
N VAL A 17 5.42 -7.34 12.53
CA VAL A 17 4.68 -8.17 11.55
C VAL A 17 5.53 -8.44 10.31
N PHE A 18 6.27 -7.44 9.84
CA PHE A 18 7.17 -7.56 8.69
C PHE A 18 8.31 -8.55 8.95
N ILE A 19 9.01 -8.41 10.08
CA ILE A 19 10.06 -9.35 10.52
C ILE A 19 9.46 -10.74 10.74
N HIS A 20 8.25 -10.84 11.31
CA HIS A 20 7.59 -12.13 11.51
C HIS A 20 7.37 -12.90 10.19
N GLY A 21 7.16 -12.18 9.08
CA GLY A 21 7.04 -12.75 7.75
C GLY A 21 8.35 -13.33 7.20
N PHE A 22 9.51 -12.77 7.56
CA PHE A 22 10.82 -13.29 7.12
C PHE A 22 11.19 -14.65 7.73
N PHE A 23 10.64 -15.01 8.89
CA PHE A 23 10.95 -16.30 9.52
C PHE A 23 10.49 -17.53 8.73
N LYS A 24 9.56 -17.38 7.77
CA LYS A 24 9.15 -18.47 6.87
C LYS A 24 8.86 -17.93 5.48
N LEU A 25 9.46 -18.53 4.46
CA LEU A 25 9.24 -18.15 3.05
C LEU A 25 7.76 -18.15 2.66
N SER A 26 6.97 -19.10 3.20
CA SER A 26 5.52 -19.18 2.96
C SER A 26 4.72 -17.99 3.51
N ARG A 27 5.29 -17.20 4.42
CA ARG A 27 4.66 -16.01 5.02
C ARG A 27 4.89 -14.73 4.24
N LEU A 28 5.91 -14.69 3.37
CA LEU A 28 6.21 -13.52 2.54
C LEU A 28 5.09 -13.18 1.56
N VAL A 29 4.31 -14.18 1.14
CA VAL A 29 3.20 -13.99 0.19
C VAL A 29 1.86 -13.82 0.92
N GLN A 30 1.87 -13.86 2.25
CA GLN A 30 0.65 -13.79 3.05
C GLN A 30 0.26 -12.33 3.30
N PHE A 31 -1.05 -12.11 3.35
CA PHE A 31 -1.66 -10.81 3.59
C PHE A 31 -0.98 -9.96 4.70
N PRO A 32 -0.72 -10.46 5.92
CA PRO A 32 -0.12 -9.63 6.98
C PRO A 32 1.27 -9.09 6.62
N PHE A 33 2.09 -9.85 5.91
CA PHE A 33 3.41 -9.39 5.49
C PHE A 33 3.30 -8.30 4.42
N LEU A 34 2.46 -8.53 3.40
CA LEU A 34 2.23 -7.57 2.31
C LEU A 34 1.62 -6.27 2.83
N THR A 35 0.67 -6.37 3.76
CA THR A 35 0.05 -5.21 4.42
C THR A 35 1.09 -4.44 5.24
N ALA A 36 1.92 -5.12 6.03
CA ALA A 36 2.99 -4.45 6.79
C ALA A 36 4.01 -3.77 5.87
N ALA A 37 4.37 -4.40 4.74
CA ALA A 37 5.27 -3.83 3.74
C ALA A 37 4.68 -2.55 3.10
N ALA A 38 3.42 -2.58 2.69
CA ALA A 38 2.73 -1.43 2.13
C ALA A 38 2.62 -0.28 3.15
N PHE A 39 2.35 -0.60 4.41
CA PHE A 39 2.29 0.40 5.48
C PHE A 39 3.65 1.03 5.74
N LEU A 40 4.74 0.25 5.74
CA LEU A 40 6.09 0.78 5.93
C LEU A 40 6.56 1.64 4.74
N ALA A 41 6.31 1.18 3.51
CA ALA A 41 6.80 1.86 2.31
C ALA A 41 6.00 3.12 1.97
N TYR A 42 4.68 3.10 2.17
CA TYR A 42 3.80 4.16 1.69
C TYR A 42 3.15 4.97 2.83
N LEU A 43 2.58 4.30 3.82
CA LEU A 43 1.79 4.98 4.85
C LEU A 43 2.66 5.66 5.91
N PHE A 44 3.74 5.00 6.35
CA PHE A 44 4.60 5.53 7.42
C PHE A 44 5.25 6.88 7.08
N PRO A 45 5.84 7.11 5.89
CA PRO A 45 6.36 8.42 5.52
C PRO A 45 5.31 9.53 5.57
N GLN A 46 4.07 9.24 5.16
CA GLN A 46 2.96 10.19 5.19
C GLN A 46 2.52 10.51 6.63
N LEU A 47 2.43 9.50 7.49
CA LEU A 47 2.11 9.69 8.91
C LEU A 47 3.23 10.45 9.64
N TYR A 48 4.49 10.17 9.31
CA TYR A 48 5.65 10.89 9.82
C TYR A 48 5.59 12.37 9.44
N ALA A 49 5.33 12.65 8.16
CA ALA A 49 5.17 14.02 7.68
C ALA A 49 4.01 14.73 8.37
N ALA A 50 2.86 14.07 8.54
CA ALA A 50 1.69 14.63 9.21
C ALA A 50 1.96 15.02 10.67
N VAL A 51 2.72 14.21 11.42
CA VAL A 51 3.06 14.45 12.83
C VAL A 51 4.15 15.53 12.97
N TYR A 52 5.18 15.52 12.14
CA TYR A 52 6.34 16.41 12.30
C TYR A 52 6.23 17.75 11.59
N HIS A 53 5.47 17.84 10.48
CA HIS A 53 5.30 19.09 9.74
C HIS A 53 4.03 19.87 10.13
N GLN A 54 3.26 19.40 11.14
CA GLN A 54 2.03 20.03 11.63
C GLN A 54 1.09 20.54 10.52
N GLN A 55 0.99 19.78 9.42
CA GLN A 55 0.16 20.15 8.28
C GLN A 55 -1.34 20.08 8.62
N PHE A 56 -1.69 19.47 9.75
CA PHE A 56 -3.07 19.18 10.15
C PHE A 56 -3.29 19.49 11.64
N PRO A 57 -4.55 19.74 12.05
CA PRO A 57 -4.90 19.91 13.46
C PRO A 57 -4.54 18.66 14.27
N GLU A 58 -3.94 18.84 15.45
CA GLU A 58 -3.44 17.74 16.31
C GLU A 58 -4.55 16.72 16.64
N ALA A 59 -5.77 17.19 16.91
CA ALA A 59 -6.91 16.31 17.18
C ALA A 59 -7.29 15.42 15.99
N ALA A 60 -7.05 15.86 14.75
CA ALA A 60 -7.31 15.07 13.55
C ALA A 60 -6.22 14.01 13.33
N VAL A 61 -4.96 14.37 13.56
CA VAL A 61 -3.81 13.45 13.44
C VAL A 61 -3.92 12.33 14.48
N ALA A 62 -4.21 12.65 15.74
CA ALA A 62 -4.39 11.67 16.80
C ALA A 62 -5.50 10.64 16.48
N LYS A 63 -6.66 11.10 15.98
CA LYS A 63 -7.77 10.22 15.57
C LYS A 63 -7.39 9.31 14.40
N THR A 64 -6.67 9.87 13.42
CA THR A 64 -6.20 9.13 12.24
C THR A 64 -5.24 8.03 12.64
N LEU A 65 -4.24 8.34 13.48
CA LEU A 65 -3.28 7.36 14.01
C LEU A 65 -3.98 6.24 14.79
N LEU A 66 -4.96 6.58 15.64
CA LEU A 66 -5.76 5.59 16.38
C LEU A 66 -6.51 4.65 15.43
N MET A 67 -7.17 5.21 14.41
CA MET A 67 -7.88 4.43 13.40
C MET A 67 -6.91 3.53 12.61
N THR A 68 -5.73 4.02 12.26
CA THR A 68 -4.70 3.22 11.59
C THR A 68 -4.30 2.00 12.42
N ILE A 69 -4.10 2.17 13.74
CA ILE A 69 -3.81 1.05 14.66
C ILE A 69 -4.96 0.04 14.67
N LEU A 70 -6.21 0.51 14.78
CA LEU A 70 -7.38 -0.37 14.77
C LEU A 70 -7.50 -1.16 13.46
N CYS A 71 -7.23 -0.52 12.31
CA CYS A 71 -7.22 -1.17 11.00
C CYS A 71 -6.13 -2.25 10.92
N LEU A 72 -4.92 -1.98 11.43
CA LEU A 72 -3.84 -2.96 11.48
C LEU A 72 -4.19 -4.15 12.37
N LEU A 73 -4.76 -3.89 13.55
CA LEU A 73 -5.22 -4.95 14.44
C LEU A 73 -6.34 -5.77 13.80
N ALA A 74 -7.32 -5.14 13.17
CA ALA A 74 -8.41 -5.82 12.47
C ALA A 74 -7.89 -6.67 11.29
N ALA A 75 -6.94 -6.15 10.51
CA ALA A 75 -6.29 -6.88 9.43
C ALA A 75 -5.53 -8.11 9.95
N PHE A 76 -4.81 -7.97 11.05
CA PHE A 76 -4.08 -9.07 11.67
C PHE A 76 -5.02 -10.11 12.29
N LEU A 77 -6.04 -9.67 13.03
CA LEU A 77 -7.07 -10.53 13.62
C LEU A 77 -7.87 -11.28 12.55
N GLY A 78 -8.29 -10.60 11.48
CA GLY A 78 -8.97 -11.24 10.36
C GLY A 78 -8.13 -12.35 9.73
N TYR A 79 -6.82 -12.12 9.60
CA TYR A 79 -5.89 -13.13 9.10
C TYR A 79 -5.70 -14.30 10.08
N THR A 80 -5.57 -14.04 11.39
CA THR A 80 -5.39 -15.13 12.37
C THR A 80 -6.66 -15.96 12.54
N THR A 81 -7.84 -15.33 12.52
CA THR A 81 -9.15 -15.98 12.63
C THR A 81 -9.49 -16.78 11.39
N ASN A 82 -9.14 -16.29 10.19
CA ASN A 82 -9.44 -16.97 8.93
C ASN A 82 -8.17 -17.48 8.23
N ARG A 83 -7.37 -18.27 8.95
CA ARG A 83 -6.20 -18.98 8.39
C ARG A 83 -6.55 -20.07 7.37
N LYS A 84 -7.84 -20.39 7.20
CA LYS A 84 -8.27 -21.36 6.21
C LYS A 84 -8.12 -20.69 4.84
N PRO A 85 -7.42 -21.32 3.88
CA PRO A 85 -7.45 -20.79 2.52
C PRO A 85 -8.91 -20.67 2.13
N ALA A 86 -9.30 -19.51 1.58
CA ALA A 86 -10.58 -19.41 0.92
C ALA A 86 -10.55 -20.48 -0.17
N THR A 87 -11.16 -21.64 0.12
CA THR A 87 -11.45 -22.66 -0.87
C THR A 87 -12.54 -22.05 -1.73
N LEU A 88 -12.14 -21.10 -2.58
CA LEU A 88 -12.88 -20.73 -3.76
C LEU A 88 -13.15 -22.09 -4.42
N GLY A 89 -14.39 -22.58 -4.30
CA GLY A 89 -14.82 -23.91 -4.74
C GLY A 89 -14.72 -24.12 -6.25
N TYR A 90 -13.96 -23.27 -6.92
CA TYR A 90 -13.67 -23.26 -8.31
C TYR A 90 -12.24 -23.75 -8.48
N SER A 91 -12.08 -24.97 -8.98
CA SER A 91 -10.80 -25.51 -9.41
C SER A 91 -10.13 -24.51 -10.35
N TRP A 92 -9.24 -23.67 -9.81
CA TRP A 92 -8.55 -22.65 -10.57
C TRP A 92 -7.57 -23.35 -11.51
N ARG A 93 -8.03 -23.66 -12.72
CA ARG A 93 -7.21 -24.26 -13.77
C ARG A 93 -6.36 -23.15 -14.36
N PHE A 94 -5.11 -23.07 -13.91
CA PHE A 94 -4.12 -22.15 -14.45
C PHE A 94 -3.99 -22.33 -15.96
N ASN A 95 -4.36 -21.32 -16.74
CA ASN A 95 -4.27 -21.32 -18.19
C ASN A 95 -3.24 -20.30 -18.66
N TYR A 96 -2.11 -20.81 -19.12
CA TYR A 96 -0.96 -20.01 -19.57
C TYR A 96 -1.33 -19.00 -20.67
N ARG A 97 -2.23 -19.36 -21.60
CA ARG A 97 -2.64 -18.46 -22.68
C ARG A 97 -3.41 -17.24 -22.15
N ARG A 98 -4.32 -17.45 -21.20
CA ARG A 98 -5.07 -16.35 -20.56
C ARG A 98 -4.15 -15.42 -19.78
N LEU A 99 -3.13 -15.97 -19.14
CA LEU A 99 -2.11 -15.17 -18.43
C LEU A 99 -1.36 -14.27 -19.41
N ILE A 100 -0.89 -14.81 -20.54
CA ILE A 100 -0.19 -14.02 -21.57
C ILE A 100 -1.08 -12.90 -22.11
N TYR A 101 -2.33 -13.19 -22.45
CA TYR A 101 -3.24 -12.14 -22.92
C TYR A 101 -3.47 -11.06 -21.87
N GLY A 102 -3.58 -11.45 -20.59
CA GLY A 102 -3.66 -10.50 -19.48
C GLY A 102 -2.41 -9.63 -19.37
N CYS A 103 -1.21 -10.22 -19.43
CA CYS A 103 0.05 -9.49 -19.39
C CYS A 103 0.20 -8.52 -20.57
N ILE A 104 -0.07 -8.97 -21.80
CA ILE A 104 -0.01 -8.10 -22.99
C ILE A 104 -0.97 -6.92 -22.85
N LEU A 105 -2.19 -7.17 -22.37
CA LEU A 105 -3.19 -6.12 -22.19
C LEU A 105 -2.76 -5.13 -21.10
N LEU A 106 -2.27 -5.61 -19.96
CA LEU A 106 -1.73 -4.77 -18.88
C LEU A 106 -0.56 -3.92 -19.36
N THR A 107 0.42 -4.52 -20.07
CA THR A 107 1.57 -3.79 -20.61
C THR A 107 1.17 -2.74 -21.63
N LEU A 108 0.18 -3.00 -22.49
CA LEU A 108 -0.33 -2.00 -23.44
C LEU A 108 -1.04 -0.85 -22.73
N VAL A 109 -1.78 -1.15 -21.66
CA VAL A 109 -2.44 -0.14 -20.82
C VAL A 109 -1.39 0.71 -20.10
N GLY A 110 -0.38 0.11 -19.48
CA GLY A 110 0.74 0.80 -18.85
C GLY A 110 1.46 1.71 -19.84
N ALA A 111 1.84 1.20 -21.02
CA ALA A 111 2.48 1.98 -22.08
C ALA A 111 1.64 3.17 -22.57
N TYR A 112 0.32 3.03 -22.64
CA TYR A 112 -0.58 4.14 -22.98
C TYR A 112 -0.55 5.24 -21.91
N PHE A 113 -0.57 4.86 -20.63
CA PHE A 113 -0.48 5.82 -19.54
C PHE A 113 0.92 6.43 -19.41
N PHE A 114 2.00 5.68 -19.65
CA PHE A 114 3.37 6.21 -19.77
C PHE A 114 3.44 7.35 -20.78
N TYR A 115 2.86 7.14 -21.97
CA TYR A 115 2.81 8.15 -23.01
C TYR A 115 1.98 9.38 -22.58
N LYS A 116 0.85 9.17 -21.90
CA LYS A 116 0.06 10.29 -21.37
C LYS A 116 0.81 11.07 -20.30
N VAL A 117 1.58 10.41 -19.43
CA VAL A 117 2.43 11.06 -18.43
C VAL A 117 3.55 11.85 -19.10
N SER A 118 4.25 11.30 -20.09
CA SER A 118 5.37 11.98 -20.75
C SER A 118 4.94 13.25 -21.51
N VAL A 119 3.71 13.28 -22.03
CA VAL A 119 3.13 14.47 -22.66
C VAL A 119 2.64 15.50 -21.64
N LEU A 120 2.14 15.08 -20.47
CA LEU A 120 1.65 15.99 -19.41
C LEU A 120 2.75 16.48 -18.47
N ALA A 121 3.84 15.75 -18.29
CA ALA A 121 4.92 16.10 -17.37
C ALA A 121 5.51 17.50 -17.58
N PRO A 122 5.74 17.99 -18.82
CA PRO A 122 6.31 19.33 -19.07
C PRO A 122 5.40 20.47 -18.61
N THR A 123 4.09 20.23 -18.47
CA THR A 123 3.14 21.24 -18.00
C THR A 123 3.11 21.43 -16.48
N PHE A 124 3.80 20.58 -15.71
CA PHE A 124 3.84 20.64 -14.24
C PHE A 124 5.25 20.87 -13.67
N ASP A 125 6.18 21.42 -14.48
CA ASP A 125 7.61 21.62 -14.16
C ASP A 125 7.90 22.67 -13.05
N ASP A 126 6.87 23.21 -12.39
CA ASP A 126 6.98 24.25 -11.35
C ASP A 126 7.46 23.73 -9.98
N GLY A 127 7.99 22.51 -9.89
CA GLY A 127 8.48 21.91 -8.63
C GLY A 127 7.38 21.65 -7.58
N ARG A 128 6.09 21.70 -7.97
CA ARG A 128 4.97 21.35 -7.09
C ARG A 128 4.76 19.84 -7.08
N LEU A 129 4.31 19.29 -5.94
CA LEU A 129 3.90 17.89 -5.86
C LEU A 129 2.85 17.57 -6.93
N TRP A 130 3.11 16.53 -7.72
CA TRP A 130 2.18 16.00 -8.72
C TRP A 130 0.89 15.58 -8.02
N SER A 131 -0.16 16.37 -8.20
CA SER A 131 -1.47 16.16 -7.60
C SER A 131 -2.56 16.23 -8.68
N GLY A 132 -3.59 15.38 -8.54
CA GLY A 132 -4.71 15.32 -9.49
C GLY A 132 -4.53 14.24 -10.57
N PRO A 133 -4.98 14.48 -11.82
CA PRO A 133 -5.04 13.44 -12.86
C PRO A 133 -3.69 12.81 -13.19
N ILE A 134 -2.59 13.58 -13.09
CA ILE A 134 -1.24 13.10 -13.37
C ILE A 134 -0.81 12.00 -12.39
N THR A 135 -1.20 12.08 -11.11
CA THR A 135 -0.91 11.05 -10.11
C THR A 135 -1.59 9.73 -10.47
N ILE A 136 -2.83 9.78 -10.99
CA ILE A 136 -3.57 8.60 -11.43
C ILE A 136 -2.85 7.95 -12.63
N TYR A 137 -2.39 8.75 -13.59
CA TYR A 137 -1.69 8.24 -14.75
C TYR A 137 -0.35 7.60 -14.40
N VAL A 138 0.40 8.16 -13.44
CA VAL A 138 1.67 7.57 -12.96
C VAL A 138 1.46 6.26 -12.21
N PHE A 139 0.39 6.15 -11.44
CA PHE A 139 0.03 4.86 -10.81
C PHE A 139 -0.29 3.78 -11.85
N LEU A 140 -1.01 4.16 -12.91
CA LEU A 140 -1.42 3.23 -13.98
C LEU A 140 -0.30 2.92 -14.97
N ASP A 141 0.71 3.78 -15.07
CA ASP A 141 1.95 3.54 -15.81
C ASP A 141 2.79 2.42 -15.19
N SER A 142 2.70 2.22 -13.87
CA SER A 142 3.47 1.18 -13.15
C SER A 142 2.92 -0.25 -13.33
N CYS A 143 1.98 -0.46 -14.26
CA CYS A 143 1.29 -1.74 -14.54
C CYS A 143 1.85 -2.45 -15.78
#